data_AF-A0A9K3DZS8-F1
#
_entry.id   AF-A0A9K3DZS8-F1
#
_cell.length_a   1.000
_cell.length_b   1.000
_cell.length_c   1.000
_cell.angle_alpha   90.00
_cell.angle_beta   90.00
_cell.angle_gamma   90.00
#
_symmetry.space_group_name_H-M   'P 1'
#
loop_
_entity.id
_entity.type
_entity.pdbx_description
1 polymer ?
#
loop_
_entity_poly.entity_id
_entity_poly.type
_entity_poly.pdbx_seq_one_letter_code
_entity_poly.pdbx_strand_id
1 'polypeptide(L)'
;MNLQWHQPYPLKGLLEEALEKSGNDIDSAIKSLNELSLGYVNGISGSPGQSNTIVDKGPVTASEDVSLENSPRNGAEWVELFVTEMTSATSIDDARLRAMRVLESLEKSITERAAGDAAETLHKASFSSHPNTQLTHMSENLVFKEPIEVLLRENAILKRAVAIQHE
;
A
#
# COMPACT_ATOMS: atom_id res chain seq x y z
N MET A 1 25.38 24.38 14.85
CA MET A 1 24.03 23.89 14.51
C MET A 1 24.21 22.66 13.64
N ASN A 2 24.02 21.48 14.22
CA ASN A 2 24.25 20.19 13.57
C ASN A 2 22.90 19.67 13.09
N LEU A 3 22.59 19.83 11.80
CA LEU A 3 21.37 19.31 11.19
C LEU A 3 21.63 17.83 10.88
N GLN A 4 21.38 16.99 11.88
CA GLN A 4 21.30 15.56 11.74
C GLN A 4 20.09 15.26 10.85
N TRP A 5 20.33 15.10 9.55
CA TRP A 5 19.35 14.59 8.61
C TRP A 5 18.93 13.19 9.07
N HIS A 6 17.78 13.10 9.74
CA HIS A 6 17.11 11.84 10.00
C HIS A 6 16.86 11.18 8.65
N GLN A 7 17.56 10.07 8.42
CA GLN A 7 17.43 9.22 7.25
C GLN A 7 15.94 8.93 6.99
N PRO A 8 15.43 9.24 5.79
CA PRO A 8 14.06 8.92 5.45
C PRO A 8 14.00 7.47 4.94
N TYR A 9 13.19 6.64 5.61
CA TYR A 9 12.64 5.35 5.16
C TYR A 9 13.55 4.10 5.22
N PRO A 10 13.57 3.35 6.34
CA PRO A 10 14.09 1.97 6.38
C PRO A 10 13.39 1.05 5.37
N LEU A 11 12.17 1.38 4.95
CA LEU A 11 11.40 0.66 3.94
C LEU A 11 12.05 0.71 2.54
N LYS A 12 12.75 1.80 2.19
CA LYS A 12 13.40 1.91 0.87
C LYS A 12 14.59 0.96 0.76
N GLY A 13 15.41 0.88 1.81
CA GLY A 13 16.56 -0.03 1.84
C GLY A 13 16.13 -1.51 1.82
N LEU A 14 15.07 -1.86 2.54
CA LEU A 14 14.52 -3.22 2.54
C LEU A 14 13.95 -3.64 1.18
N LEU A 15 13.32 -2.70 0.46
CA LEU A 15 12.80 -2.95 -0.87
C LEU A 15 13.93 -3.16 -1.89
N GLU A 16 14.97 -2.33 -1.85
CA GLU A 16 16.15 -2.45 -2.70
C GLU A 16 16.89 -3.78 -2.45
N GLU A 17 17.07 -4.16 -1.18
CA GLU A 17 17.70 -5.42 -0.81
C GLU A 17 16.88 -6.64 -1.26
N ALA A 18 15.55 -6.59 -1.13
CA ALA A 18 14.67 -7.67 -1.58
C ALA A 18 14.69 -7.84 -3.11
N LEU A 19 14.73 -6.74 -3.86
CA LEU A 19 14.80 -6.74 -5.33
C LEU A 19 16.16 -7.22 -5.86
N GLU A 20 17.25 -6.84 -5.19
CA GLU A 20 18.60 -7.27 -5.57
C GLU A 20 18.78 -8.78 -5.34
N LYS A 21 18.31 -9.29 -4.20
CA LYS A 21 18.35 -10.73 -3.88
C LYS A 21 17.42 -11.57 -4.75
N SER A 22 16.31 -11.01 -5.22
CA SER A 22 15.35 -11.72 -6.06
C SER A 22 15.72 -11.72 -7.55
N GLY A 23 16.85 -11.10 -7.94
CA GLY A 23 17.23 -11.00 -9.35
C GLY A 23 16.26 -10.17 -10.17
N ASN A 24 15.68 -9.13 -9.55
CA ASN A 24 14.65 -8.27 -10.14
C ASN A 24 13.33 -8.99 -10.48
N ASP A 25 13.12 -10.21 -9.97
CA ASP A 25 11.83 -10.89 -10.00
C ASP A 25 10.90 -10.33 -8.92
N ILE A 26 9.77 -9.78 -9.35
CA ILE A 26 8.85 -9.04 -8.49
C ILE A 26 8.11 -10.01 -7.55
N ASP A 27 7.73 -11.19 -8.02
CA ASP A 27 7.01 -12.19 -7.23
C ASP A 27 7.89 -12.73 -6.08
N SER A 28 9.16 -13.01 -6.39
CA SER A 28 10.16 -13.41 -5.38
C SER A 28 10.49 -12.29 -4.40
N ALA A 29 10.54 -11.02 -4.84
CA ALA A 29 10.76 -9.87 -3.96
C ALA A 29 9.61 -9.68 -2.96
N ILE A 30 8.36 -9.79 -3.43
CA ILE A 30 7.15 -9.70 -2.59
C ILE A 30 7.17 -10.81 -1.53
N LYS A 31 7.51 -12.03 -1.92
CA LYS A 31 7.60 -13.16 -0.99
C LYS A 31 8.68 -12.92 0.08
N SER A 32 9.88 -12.50 -0.32
CA SER A 32 10.98 -12.20 0.60
C SER A 32 10.65 -11.05 1.57
N LEU A 33 9.94 -10.02 1.10
CA LEU A 33 9.56 -8.88 1.94
C LEU A 33 8.49 -9.25 2.97
N ASN A 34 7.54 -10.10 2.58
CA ASN A 34 6.53 -10.63 3.49
C ASN A 34 7.16 -11.51 4.58
N GLU A 35 8.14 -12.35 4.23
CA GLU A 35 8.89 -13.16 5.19
C GLU A 35 9.66 -12.29 6.20
N LEU A 36 10.35 -11.24 5.74
CA LEU A 36 11.06 -10.29 6.60
C LEU A 36 10.11 -9.50 7.52
N SER A 37 8.95 -9.09 7.00
CA SER A 37 7.94 -8.36 7.76
C SER A 37 7.29 -9.23 8.85
N LEU A 38 7.02 -10.51 8.54
CA LEU A 38 6.51 -11.46 9.52
C LEU A 38 7.55 -11.80 10.61
N GLY A 39 8.83 -11.89 10.25
CA GLY A 39 9.93 -12.08 11.20
C GLY A 39 10.08 -10.92 12.19
N TYR A 40 9.79 -9.69 11.77
CA TYR A 40 9.83 -8.50 12.62
C TYR A 40 8.69 -8.47 13.66
N VAL A 41 7.48 -8.87 13.28
CA VAL A 41 6.30 -8.88 14.18
C VAL A 41 6.42 -9.98 15.25
N ASN A 42 7.08 -11.10 14.94
CA ASN A 42 7.26 -12.20 15.88
C ASN A 42 8.28 -11.90 17.00
N GLY A 43 9.08 -10.84 16.88
CA GLY A 43 10.09 -10.46 17.89
C GLY A 43 9.56 -9.62 19.06
N ILE A 44 8.30 -9.17 19.03
CA ILE A 44 7.73 -8.24 20.03
C ILE A 44 6.87 -8.98 21.07
N SER A 45 6.50 -10.24 20.85
CA SER A 45 5.65 -10.99 21.79
C SER A 45 6.48 -11.76 22.82
N GLY A 46 6.89 -11.05 23.88
CA GLY A 46 7.51 -11.66 25.05
C GLY A 46 7.18 -10.91 26.33
N SER A 47 6.06 -11.23 26.98
CA SER A 47 5.94 -11.27 28.46
C SER A 47 4.56 -11.80 28.91
N PRO A 48 4.48 -12.77 29.85
CA PRO A 48 3.23 -13.32 30.38
C PRO A 48 2.85 -12.76 31.77
N GLY A 49 1.53 -12.74 32.05
CA GLY A 49 0.94 -12.58 33.40
C GLY A 49 0.11 -11.28 33.56
N GLN A 50 -1.02 -11.22 34.26
CA GLN A 50 -1.76 -12.18 35.07
C GLN A 50 -3.14 -11.56 35.45
N SER A 51 -4.19 -12.40 35.48
CA SER A 51 -5.40 -12.41 36.36
C SER A 51 -6.35 -11.21 36.53
N ASN A 52 -7.61 -11.45 36.10
CA ASN A 52 -8.90 -11.41 36.81
C ASN A 52 -9.20 -10.33 37.87
N THR A 53 -10.39 -9.72 37.80
CA THR A 53 -11.44 -9.81 38.85
C THR A 53 -12.80 -9.30 38.36
N ILE A 54 -13.84 -9.88 38.97
CA ILE A 54 -15.28 -9.90 38.66
C ILE A 54 -16.01 -8.84 39.51
N VAL A 55 -17.03 -8.15 38.96
CA VAL A 55 -18.24 -7.64 39.66
C VAL A 55 -19.36 -7.47 38.61
N ASP A 56 -20.28 -8.42 38.43
CA ASP A 56 -21.68 -8.49 38.94
C ASP A 56 -22.50 -7.18 38.97
N LYS A 57 -23.53 -7.05 38.12
CA LYS A 57 -24.97 -7.14 38.48
C LYS A 57 -25.89 -6.17 37.70
N GLY A 58 -26.95 -6.72 37.09
CA GLY A 58 -28.28 -6.08 37.09
C GLY A 58 -28.88 -5.64 35.74
N PRO A 59 -30.07 -6.14 35.34
CA PRO A 59 -30.65 -5.94 34.01
C PRO A 59 -31.58 -4.72 33.96
N VAL A 60 -31.45 -3.86 32.95
CA VAL A 60 -32.49 -2.91 32.57
C VAL A 60 -32.58 -2.82 31.05
N THR A 61 -33.78 -3.14 30.58
CA THR A 61 -34.36 -2.86 29.28
C THR A 61 -34.13 -1.42 28.82
N ALA A 62 -33.52 -1.24 27.65
CA ALA A 62 -33.88 -0.15 26.75
C ALA A 62 -33.35 -0.48 25.36
N SER A 63 -34.26 -0.49 24.39
CA SER A 63 -33.97 -0.41 22.97
C SER A 63 -33.25 0.92 22.73
N GLU A 64 -31.93 0.91 22.85
CA GLU A 64 -31.10 1.98 22.35
C GLU A 64 -30.50 1.49 21.05
N ASP A 65 -30.97 2.14 19.98
CA ASP A 65 -30.24 2.40 18.76
C ASP A 65 -28.83 2.89 19.14
N VAL A 66 -27.91 1.94 19.39
CA VAL A 66 -26.50 2.24 19.61
C VAL A 66 -25.99 2.68 18.26
N SER A 67 -26.05 4.00 18.07
CA SER A 67 -25.44 4.72 16.98
C SER A 67 -24.00 4.26 16.84
N LEU A 68 -23.76 3.43 15.82
CA LEU A 68 -22.49 2.84 15.46
C LEU A 68 -21.60 3.91 14.81
N GLU A 69 -21.35 5.03 15.48
CA GLU A 69 -20.55 6.13 14.94
C GLU A 69 -19.04 5.92 15.07
N ASN A 70 -18.59 4.92 15.83
CA ASN A 70 -17.18 4.56 15.92
C ASN A 70 -16.91 3.28 15.11
N SER A 71 -16.69 3.43 13.81
CA SER A 71 -16.32 2.30 12.95
C SER A 71 -14.96 1.73 13.39
N PRO A 72 -14.85 0.41 13.65
CA PRO A 72 -13.59 -0.21 14.07
C PRO A 72 -12.45 0.04 13.08
N ARG A 73 -11.27 0.39 13.61
CA ARG A 73 -10.12 0.83 12.80
C ARG A 73 -9.28 -0.35 12.30
N ASN A 74 -9.18 -1.42 13.10
CA ASN A 74 -8.35 -2.58 12.83
C ASN A 74 -9.14 -3.91 12.94
N GLY A 75 -8.56 -4.99 12.43
CA GLY A 75 -9.22 -6.29 12.39
C GLY A 75 -9.54 -6.88 13.77
N ALA A 76 -8.76 -6.58 14.79
CA ALA A 76 -9.01 -7.07 16.15
C ALA A 76 -10.27 -6.45 16.75
N GLU A 77 -10.46 -5.14 16.58
CA GLU A 77 -11.69 -4.44 17.00
C GLU A 77 -12.93 -4.94 16.24
N TRP A 78 -12.79 -5.27 14.95
CA TRP A 78 -13.88 -5.90 14.19
C TRP A 78 -14.26 -7.28 14.73
N VAL A 79 -13.27 -8.10 15.10
CA VAL A 79 -13.50 -9.41 15.70
C VAL A 79 -14.13 -9.26 17.09
N GLU A 80 -13.64 -8.35 17.91
CA GLU A 80 -14.19 -8.09 19.24
C GLU A 80 -15.64 -7.59 19.16
N LEU A 81 -15.94 -6.64 18.25
CA LEU A 81 -17.30 -6.18 18.00
C LEU A 81 -18.20 -7.33 17.54
N PHE A 82 -17.74 -8.15 16.60
CA PHE A 82 -18.51 -9.28 16.07
C PHE A 82 -18.82 -10.31 17.16
N VAL A 83 -17.82 -10.71 17.95
CA VAL A 83 -17.99 -11.68 19.04
C VAL A 83 -18.85 -11.09 20.16
N THR A 84 -18.66 -9.82 20.51
CA THR A 84 -19.46 -9.15 21.55
C THR A 84 -20.93 -9.08 21.13
N GLU A 85 -21.21 -8.72 19.87
CA GLU A 85 -22.56 -8.70 19.35
C GLU A 85 -23.21 -10.07 19.33
N MET A 86 -22.50 -11.10 18.84
CA MET A 86 -23.04 -12.46 18.81
C MET A 86 -23.23 -13.08 20.19
N THR A 87 -22.36 -12.76 21.16
CA THR A 87 -22.49 -13.25 22.55
C THR A 87 -23.62 -12.54 23.31
N SER A 88 -24.00 -11.33 22.90
CA SER A 88 -25.18 -10.63 23.41
C SER A 88 -26.51 -11.16 22.87
N ALA A 89 -26.48 -12.03 21.85
CA ALA A 89 -27.67 -12.50 21.17
C ALA A 89 -28.53 -13.41 22.04
N THR A 90 -29.85 -13.26 21.92
CA THR A 90 -30.83 -14.04 22.70
C THR A 90 -31.29 -15.33 22.00
N SER A 91 -30.99 -15.48 20.71
CA SER A 91 -31.28 -16.67 19.93
C SER A 91 -30.30 -16.81 18.76
N ILE A 92 -30.27 -17.99 18.13
CA ILE A 92 -29.45 -18.23 16.93
C ILE A 92 -29.87 -17.33 15.77
N ASP A 93 -31.17 -17.05 15.62
CA ASP A 93 -31.67 -16.16 14.57
C ASP A 93 -31.30 -14.70 14.83
N ASP A 94 -31.33 -14.25 16.09
CA ASP A 94 -30.84 -12.94 16.52
C ASP A 94 -29.32 -12.81 16.29
N ALA A 95 -28.55 -13.84 16.64
CA ALA A 95 -27.11 -13.88 16.38
C ALA A 95 -26.81 -13.81 14.87
N ARG A 96 -27.62 -14.46 14.03
CA ARG A 96 -27.49 -14.39 12.56
C ARG A 96 -27.76 -12.98 12.05
N LEU A 97 -28.82 -12.32 12.53
CA LEU A 97 -29.15 -10.94 12.15
C LEU A 97 -28.06 -9.96 12.57
N ARG A 98 -27.52 -10.11 13.78
CA ARG A 98 -26.40 -9.29 14.29
C ARG A 98 -25.13 -9.51 13.48
N ALA A 99 -24.78 -10.76 13.19
CA ALA A 99 -23.64 -11.09 12.35
C ALA A 99 -23.76 -10.49 10.94
N MET A 100 -24.95 -10.58 10.32
CA MET A 100 -25.21 -9.95 9.02
C MET A 100 -24.95 -8.44 9.07
N ARG A 101 -25.49 -7.73 10.07
CA ARG A 101 -25.30 -6.28 10.21
C ARG A 101 -23.84 -5.87 10.39
N VAL A 102 -23.08 -6.60 11.22
CA VAL A 102 -21.66 -6.31 11.45
C VAL A 102 -20.85 -6.56 10.18
N LEU A 103 -21.12 -7.64 9.44
CA LEU A 103 -20.43 -7.96 8.19
C LEU A 103 -20.76 -6.97 7.06
N GLU A 104 -22.02 -6.54 6.92
CA GLU A 104 -22.41 -5.48 5.98
C GLU A 104 -21.71 -4.16 6.31
N SER A 105 -21.52 -3.85 7.59
CA SER A 105 -20.79 -2.64 8.03
C SER A 105 -19.29 -2.74 7.72
N LEU A 106 -18.71 -3.93 7.87
CA LEU A 106 -17.32 -4.20 7.49
C LEU A 106 -17.12 -4.05 5.97
N GLU A 107 -18.03 -4.59 5.15
CA GLU A 107 -17.97 -4.47 3.68
C GLU A 107 -17.98 -3.00 3.24
N LYS A 108 -18.87 -2.18 3.82
CA LYS A 108 -18.91 -0.74 3.57
C LYS A 108 -17.60 -0.05 3.96
N SER A 109 -17.08 -0.34 5.16
CA SER A 109 -15.82 0.24 5.65
C SER A 109 -14.63 -0.09 4.73
N ILE A 110 -14.54 -1.33 4.24
CA ILE A 110 -13.50 -1.74 3.28
C ILE A 110 -13.66 -1.02 1.95
N THR A 111 -14.90 -0.93 1.45
CA THR A 111 -15.19 -0.27 0.16
C THR A 111 -14.90 1.23 0.21
N GLU A 112 -15.29 1.91 1.28
CA GLU A 112 -15.00 3.32 1.53
C GLU A 112 -13.50 3.59 1.66
N ARG A 113 -12.78 2.72 2.38
CA ARG A 113 -11.32 2.83 2.50
C ARG A 113 -10.63 2.61 1.17
N ALA A 114 -11.04 1.61 0.39
CA ALA A 114 -10.49 1.37 -0.94
C ALA A 114 -10.75 2.54 -1.91
N ALA A 115 -11.94 3.15 -1.84
CA ALA A 115 -12.27 4.32 -2.65
C ALA A 115 -11.47 5.57 -2.21
N GLY A 116 -11.29 5.76 -0.90
CA GLY A 116 -10.46 6.82 -0.33
C GLY A 116 -8.98 6.65 -0.70
N ASP A 117 -8.44 5.45 -0.59
CA ASP A 117 -7.05 5.12 -0.95
C ASP A 117 -6.79 5.34 -2.44
N ALA A 118 -7.76 5.06 -3.32
CA ALA A 118 -7.66 5.35 -4.75
C ALA A 118 -7.61 6.87 -5.02
N ALA A 119 -8.44 7.65 -4.33
CA ALA A 119 -8.44 9.11 -4.43
C ALA A 119 -7.15 9.72 -3.86
N GLU A 120 -6.66 9.22 -2.74
CA GLU A 120 -5.40 9.65 -2.12
C GLU A 120 -4.19 9.25 -2.97
N THR A 121 -4.20 8.06 -3.59
CA THR A 121 -3.15 7.62 -4.52
C THR A 121 -3.09 8.51 -5.76
N LEU A 122 -4.25 8.89 -6.33
CA LEU A 122 -4.30 9.84 -7.45
C LEU A 122 -3.84 11.25 -7.05
N HIS A 123 -4.23 11.72 -5.86
CA HIS A 123 -3.80 13.01 -5.34
C HIS A 123 -2.30 13.04 -5.02
N LYS A 124 -1.77 11.97 -4.42
CA LYS A 124 -0.35 11.81 -4.14
C LYS A 124 0.47 11.59 -5.42
N ALA A 125 -0.06 10.92 -6.43
CA ALA A 125 0.59 10.80 -7.74
C ALA A 125 0.62 12.16 -8.47
N SER A 126 -0.43 12.96 -8.38
CA SER A 126 -0.47 14.30 -8.98
C SER A 126 0.39 15.32 -8.21
N PHE A 127 0.52 15.20 -6.89
CA PHE A 127 1.35 16.10 -6.07
C PHE A 127 2.83 15.64 -5.95
N SER A 128 3.11 14.33 -6.02
CA SER A 128 4.48 13.78 -6.02
C SER A 128 5.09 13.67 -7.42
N SER A 129 4.29 13.90 -8.48
CA SER A 129 4.81 14.24 -9.81
C SER A 129 5.54 15.58 -9.73
N HIS A 130 6.75 15.53 -9.19
CA HIS A 130 7.76 16.56 -9.36
C HIS A 130 7.98 16.75 -10.87
N PRO A 131 8.19 17.98 -11.36
CA PRO A 131 8.31 18.31 -12.78
C PRO A 131 9.59 17.77 -13.47
N ASN A 132 10.22 16.72 -12.95
CA ASN A 132 11.50 16.22 -13.47
C ASN A 132 11.38 15.12 -14.53
N THR A 133 10.24 14.44 -14.67
CA THR A 133 10.07 13.41 -15.71
C THR A 133 10.09 13.99 -17.12
N GLN A 134 9.63 15.24 -17.31
CA GLN A 134 9.67 15.91 -18.60
C GLN A 134 11.12 16.21 -19.03
N LEU A 135 12.01 16.55 -18.09
CA LEU A 135 13.43 16.85 -18.40
C LEU A 135 14.21 15.59 -18.79
N THR A 136 13.96 14.45 -18.12
CA THR A 136 14.53 13.15 -18.50
C THR A 136 14.05 12.70 -19.88
N HIS A 137 12.75 12.76 -20.17
CA HIS A 137 12.23 12.39 -21.49
C HIS A 137 12.69 13.33 -22.62
N MET A 138 12.90 14.61 -22.32
CA MET A 138 13.49 15.56 -23.26
C MET A 138 14.98 15.25 -23.51
N SER A 139 15.74 14.92 -22.46
CA SER A 139 17.15 14.55 -22.58
C SER A 139 17.34 13.24 -23.35
N GLU A 140 16.50 12.23 -23.10
CA GLU A 140 16.54 10.95 -23.82
C GLU A 140 16.14 11.11 -25.29
N ASN A 141 15.12 11.93 -25.59
CA ASN A 141 14.75 12.24 -26.97
C ASN A 141 15.86 13.01 -27.70
N LEU A 142 16.53 13.95 -27.03
CA LEU A 142 17.63 14.71 -27.62
C LEU A 142 18.86 13.81 -27.88
N VAL A 143 19.23 12.99 -26.89
CA VAL A 143 20.35 12.04 -26.98
C VAL A 143 20.10 10.95 -28.04
N PHE A 144 18.85 10.58 -28.32
CA PHE A 144 18.54 9.65 -29.41
C PHE A 144 18.41 10.32 -30.79
N LYS A 145 17.95 11.58 -30.85
CA LYS A 145 17.80 12.33 -32.11
C LYS A 145 19.12 12.82 -32.70
N GLU A 146 20.04 13.30 -31.86
CA GLU A 146 21.34 13.81 -32.32
C GLU A 146 22.16 12.77 -33.12
N PRO A 147 22.33 11.51 -32.65
CA PRO A 147 23.04 10.48 -33.41
C PRO A 147 22.35 10.14 -34.74
N ILE A 148 21.02 10.14 -34.79
CA ILE A 148 20.27 9.84 -36.02
C ILE A 148 20.48 10.93 -37.08
N GLU A 149 20.45 12.20 -36.68
CA GLU A 149 20.66 13.31 -37.60
C GLU A 149 22.10 13.34 -38.16
N VAL A 150 23.09 13.01 -37.33
CA VAL A 150 24.49 12.87 -37.76
C VAL A 150 24.62 11.72 -38.77
N LEU A 151 24.08 10.53 -38.46
CA LEU A 151 24.12 9.39 -39.37
C LEU A 151 23.43 9.66 -40.71
N LEU A 152 22.31 10.40 -40.71
CA LEU A 152 21.62 10.77 -41.96
C LEU A 152 22.46 11.73 -42.80
N ARG A 153 23.13 12.70 -42.17
CA ARG A 153 24.04 13.63 -42.85
C ARG A 153 25.23 12.89 -43.46
N GLU A 154 25.86 12.01 -42.70
CA GLU A 154 26.96 11.18 -43.18
C GLU A 154 26.52 10.26 -44.32
N ASN A 155 25.35 9.62 -44.22
CA ASN A 155 24.79 8.79 -45.29
C ASN A 155 24.55 9.58 -46.59
N ALA A 156 24.09 10.83 -46.48
CA ALA A 156 23.90 11.70 -47.64
C ALA A 156 25.24 12.09 -48.30
N ILE A 157 26.27 12.37 -47.51
CA ILE A 157 27.63 12.67 -48.02
C ILE A 157 28.20 11.43 -48.71
N LEU A 158 28.10 10.26 -48.09
CA LEU A 158 28.56 8.99 -48.66
C LEU A 158 27.83 8.66 -49.97
N LYS A 159 26.51 8.83 -50.02
CA LYS A 159 25.73 8.64 -51.26
C LYS A 159 26.18 9.57 -52.38
N ARG A 160 26.49 10.83 -52.08
CA ARG A 160 27.05 11.78 -53.06
C ARG A 160 28.44 11.37 -53.51
N ALA A 161 29.32 10.96 -52.59
CA ALA A 161 30.66 10.49 -52.93
C ALA A 161 30.61 9.25 -53.83
N VAL A 162 29.73 8.29 -53.52
CA VAL A 162 29.50 7.09 -54.33
C VAL A 162 28.95 7.47 -55.71
N ALA A 163 27.97 8.38 -55.80
CA ALA A 163 27.44 8.83 -57.09
C ALA A 163 28.51 9.49 -57.98
N ILE A 164 29.41 10.28 -57.38
CA ILE A 164 30.54 10.91 -58.09
C ILE A 164 31.59 9.88 -58.52
N GLN A 165 31.76 8.79 -57.78
CA GLN A 165 32.66 7.69 -58.15
C GLN A 165 32.12 6.79 -59.26
N HIS A 166 30.81 6.83 -59.54
CA HIS A 166 30.15 6.04 -60.57
C HIS A 166 29.78 6.85 -61.83
N GLU A 167 30.24 8.11 -61.93
CA GLU A 167 30.24 8.96 -63.14
C GLU A 167 31.62 8.91 -63.81
#